data_AF-A0A7X7IJM2-F1
#
_entry.id   AF-A0A7X7IJM2-F1
#
_cell.length_a   1.000
_cell.length_b   1.000
_cell.length_c   1.000
_cell.angle_alpha   90.00
_cell.angle_beta   90.00
_cell.angle_gamma   90.00
#
_symmetry.space_group_name_H-M   'P 1'
#
loop_
_entity.id
_entity.type
_entity.pdbx_description
1 polymer ?
#
loop_
_entity_poly.entity_id
_entity_poly.type
_entity_poly.pdbx_seq_one_letter_code
_entity_poly.pdbx_strand_id
1 'polypeptide(L)'
;MSTRQKIVSAFLVITVLNVAISITDAAPEVRYRGFTVVSMDQAVLEEAVNKWNANQVRYMICPDVWRMTEMKMPSVKATWDKLMADLPKGLDIAKSLGLAVVLDLHQLPIDNPKKYSSDGRQNSHLWWQDETNLKAMIDCWKQIAQICKDRDQVIWFDLWNEPLDWTVVHSQPSYPANWPIWAQKIINEIRKIDTRHPIAIEPGPGMLCWGFKGFPLLKDPYQKLIYSVHVYQPVEYTHQGVQHQNILAWPGVFGDSGGGGWDKKHLLQEYAPAIEYQKKHGVRIWVGEFSAPRWAPGAEEYLRDCIEIFEKLGWDWNYHALKEARVWNLDAGDEVDLYDANGKYLRTGIAEVNSGLKYPTYGTPGKKPALPPKEMTARAKVIKEYLQRNKTIVKKILVIGNSISQHGPNGNLGWNGNYGMAASSQEKDYVHQVYAKICQVQPQFKPELRITRPADESKMIGGEAYLDYEPDLVIVQLGDNFRGKANVEELQKPYEKILTSLKEKSNPAIFCLSTWGNPQFDPLIREAAKNQRAVYVDISSLSGKPANRAAAEKRFTNGGVNWHPGDQGMQAIAESLWARLKEQFKWQRVTEKAVGS
;
A
#
# COMPACT_ATOMS: atom_id res chain seq x y z
N MET A 1 59.78 39.10 -19.16
CA MET A 1 60.00 39.88 -17.92
C MET A 1 58.76 40.70 -17.63
N SER A 2 58.41 40.84 -16.34
CA SER A 2 57.29 41.65 -15.79
C SER A 2 55.89 41.03 -15.97
N THR A 3 54.96 40.99 -15.01
CA THR A 3 54.88 41.54 -13.64
C THR A 3 53.77 40.82 -12.84
N ARG A 4 54.06 40.68 -11.54
CA ARG A 4 53.22 40.44 -10.34
C ARG A 4 51.70 40.31 -10.49
N GLN A 5 51.19 39.23 -9.88
CA GLN A 5 49.82 39.01 -9.43
C GLN A 5 49.24 40.21 -8.68
N LYS A 6 48.02 40.62 -9.07
CA LYS A 6 47.11 41.41 -8.25
C LYS A 6 45.86 40.58 -7.96
N ILE A 7 45.62 40.40 -6.68
CA ILE A 7 44.37 39.93 -6.08
C ILE A 7 43.33 41.04 -6.29
N VAL A 8 42.17 40.69 -6.86
CA VAL A 8 40.95 41.49 -6.76
C VAL A 8 39.82 40.52 -6.43
N SER A 9 39.37 40.58 -5.17
CA SER A 9 38.13 39.95 -4.71
C SER A 9 36.95 40.67 -5.35
N ALA A 10 36.20 39.97 -6.19
CA ALA A 10 34.88 40.39 -6.65
C ALA A 10 33.82 39.57 -5.89
N PHE A 11 33.05 40.26 -5.06
CA PHE A 11 31.86 39.76 -4.39
C PHE A 11 30.87 39.22 -5.44
N LEU A 12 30.63 37.90 -5.43
CA LEU A 12 29.52 37.30 -6.15
C LEU A 12 28.26 37.43 -5.27
N VAL A 13 27.41 38.38 -5.60
CA VAL A 13 26.06 38.49 -5.05
C VAL A 13 25.27 37.25 -5.50
N ILE A 14 25.04 36.32 -4.58
CA ILE A 14 24.12 35.19 -4.79
C ILE A 14 22.71 35.75 -4.68
N THR A 15 22.11 36.06 -5.82
CA THR A 15 20.66 36.27 -5.91
C THR A 15 20.00 34.90 -5.70
N VAL A 16 19.53 34.64 -4.47
CA VAL A 16 18.64 33.51 -4.17
C VAL A 16 17.29 33.82 -4.82
N LEU A 17 17.12 33.36 -6.06
CA LEU A 17 15.80 33.26 -6.68
C LEU A 17 15.02 32.19 -5.90
N ASN A 18 14.20 32.63 -4.96
CA ASN A 18 13.12 31.83 -4.40
C ASN A 18 12.12 31.53 -5.52
N VAL A 19 12.38 30.47 -6.28
CA VAL A 19 11.34 29.83 -7.08
C VAL A 19 10.44 29.10 -6.10
N ALA A 20 9.34 29.77 -5.72
CA ALA A 20 8.22 29.10 -5.09
C ALA A 20 7.71 28.04 -6.08
N ILE A 21 8.09 26.79 -5.84
CA ILE A 21 7.49 25.65 -6.51
C ILE A 21 6.03 25.63 -6.03
N SER A 22 5.12 26.03 -6.90
CA SER A 22 3.70 25.76 -6.75
C SER A 22 3.53 24.24 -6.81
N ILE A 23 3.61 23.59 -5.65
CA ILE A 23 3.20 22.20 -5.49
C ILE A 23 1.67 22.25 -5.57
N THR A 24 1.11 21.93 -6.73
CA THR A 24 -0.32 21.74 -6.90
C THR A 24 -0.78 20.66 -5.93
N ASP A 25 -1.80 20.97 -5.12
CA ASP A 25 -2.50 20.08 -4.17
C ASP A 25 -3.10 18.86 -4.89
N ALA A 26 -2.26 17.88 -5.21
CA ALA A 26 -2.72 16.58 -5.66
C ALA A 26 -3.32 15.82 -4.46
N ALA A 27 -4.51 15.24 -4.65
CA ALA A 27 -5.09 14.31 -3.69
C ALA A 27 -4.04 13.25 -3.32
N PRO A 28 -3.95 12.82 -2.06
CA PRO A 28 -2.78 12.06 -1.64
C PRO A 28 -2.89 10.68 -2.27
N GLU A 29 -1.86 10.31 -3.03
CA GLU A 29 -1.88 9.13 -3.89
C GLU A 29 -2.21 7.85 -3.10
N VAL A 30 -3.10 7.02 -3.65
CA VAL A 30 -3.42 5.70 -3.07
C VAL A 30 -2.15 4.86 -3.14
N ARG A 31 -1.80 4.22 -2.01
CA ARG A 31 -0.61 3.39 -1.87
C ARG A 31 -1.00 1.92 -2.04
N TYR A 32 -0.37 1.23 -2.99
CA TYR A 32 -0.66 -0.14 -3.36
C TYR A 32 0.34 -1.12 -2.72
N ARG A 33 -0.22 -2.14 -2.09
CA ARG A 33 0.47 -3.21 -1.37
C ARG A 33 -0.22 -4.51 -1.69
N GLY A 34 0.54 -5.50 -2.12
CA GLY A 34 -0.02 -6.83 -2.25
C GLY A 34 0.96 -7.84 -2.77
N PHE A 35 0.52 -8.65 -3.73
CA PHE A 35 1.20 -9.87 -4.11
C PHE A 35 1.28 -10.04 -5.61
N THR A 36 2.34 -10.69 -6.06
CA THR A 36 2.41 -11.27 -7.39
C THR A 36 1.61 -12.59 -7.41
N VAL A 37 0.80 -12.79 -8.45
CA VAL A 37 -0.08 -13.95 -8.65
C VAL A 37 0.00 -14.47 -10.08
N VAL A 38 -0.23 -15.77 -10.27
CA VAL A 38 -0.31 -16.44 -11.59
C VAL A 38 -1.75 -16.84 -11.96
N SER A 39 -2.71 -16.50 -11.11
CA SER A 39 -4.13 -16.71 -11.40
C SER A 39 -4.96 -15.57 -10.83
N MET A 40 -6.00 -15.19 -11.59
CA MET A 40 -7.05 -14.25 -11.19
C MET A 40 -8.31 -14.98 -10.68
N ASP A 41 -8.17 -16.25 -10.28
CA ASP A 41 -9.27 -17.01 -9.68
C ASP A 41 -9.75 -16.36 -8.38
N GLN A 42 -11.06 -16.44 -8.14
CA GLN A 42 -11.70 -15.81 -6.99
C GLN A 42 -11.06 -16.19 -5.66
N ALA A 43 -10.74 -17.47 -5.44
CA ALA A 43 -10.13 -17.91 -4.20
C ALA A 43 -8.72 -17.30 -3.95
N VAL A 44 -7.95 -17.04 -5.01
CA VAL A 44 -6.63 -16.39 -4.89
C VAL A 44 -6.80 -14.92 -4.51
N LEU A 45 -7.70 -14.22 -5.20
CA LEU A 45 -7.97 -12.80 -4.97
C LEU A 45 -8.62 -12.55 -3.60
N GLU A 46 -9.58 -13.40 -3.19
CA GLU A 46 -10.18 -13.37 -1.86
C GLU A 46 -9.15 -13.63 -0.77
N GLU A 47 -8.19 -14.54 -0.98
CA GLU A 47 -7.12 -14.77 0.00
C GLU A 47 -6.20 -13.55 0.11
N ALA A 48 -5.80 -12.95 -1.00
CA ALA A 48 -5.00 -11.72 -1.02
C ALA A 48 -5.67 -10.61 -0.18
N VAL A 49 -6.98 -10.41 -0.33
CA VAL A 49 -7.72 -9.40 0.45
C VAL A 49 -7.98 -9.85 1.89
N ASN A 50 -8.62 -10.99 2.08
CA ASN A 50 -9.20 -11.37 3.38
C ASN A 50 -8.13 -11.83 4.38
N LYS A 51 -7.08 -12.50 3.89
CA LYS A 51 -6.00 -13.02 4.75
C LYS A 51 -4.89 -12.00 4.90
N TRP A 52 -4.49 -11.41 3.78
CA TRP A 52 -3.30 -10.58 3.69
C TRP A 52 -3.57 -9.08 3.62
N ASN A 53 -4.84 -8.65 3.52
CA ASN A 53 -5.23 -7.24 3.45
C ASN A 53 -4.51 -6.50 2.30
N ALA A 54 -4.30 -7.20 1.18
CA ALA A 54 -3.79 -6.61 -0.05
C ALA A 54 -4.85 -5.69 -0.68
N ASN A 55 -4.39 -4.61 -1.30
CA ASN A 55 -5.23 -3.73 -2.12
C ASN A 55 -4.77 -3.69 -3.59
N GLN A 56 -3.77 -4.49 -3.96
CA GLN A 56 -3.32 -4.69 -5.33
C GLN A 56 -2.86 -6.14 -5.55
N VAL A 57 -3.00 -6.66 -6.75
CA VAL A 57 -2.30 -7.86 -7.21
C VAL A 57 -1.53 -7.56 -8.51
N ARG A 58 -0.34 -8.13 -8.67
CA ARG A 58 0.40 -8.16 -9.95
C ARG A 58 0.18 -9.51 -10.60
N TYR A 59 -0.61 -9.55 -11.66
CA TYR A 59 -0.92 -10.76 -12.40
C TYR A 59 0.12 -11.01 -13.50
N MET A 60 0.95 -12.03 -13.29
CA MET A 60 1.96 -12.47 -14.26
C MET A 60 1.28 -13.21 -15.41
N ILE A 61 1.23 -12.59 -16.59
CA ILE A 61 0.69 -13.22 -17.80
C ILE A 61 1.84 -14.00 -18.46
N CYS A 62 1.96 -15.26 -18.09
CA CYS A 62 3.03 -16.14 -18.53
C CYS A 62 2.47 -17.29 -19.39
N PRO A 63 2.30 -17.13 -20.71
CA PRO A 63 1.75 -18.18 -21.58
C PRO A 63 2.79 -19.27 -21.92
N ASP A 64 3.77 -19.55 -21.08
CA ASP A 64 4.93 -20.38 -21.41
C ASP A 64 4.69 -21.90 -21.36
N VAL A 65 5.74 -22.70 -21.56
CA VAL A 65 5.64 -24.18 -21.55
C VAL A 65 5.18 -24.70 -20.18
N TRP A 66 5.60 -24.06 -19.08
CA TRP A 66 5.17 -24.44 -17.74
C TRP A 66 3.66 -24.21 -17.59
N ARG A 67 3.18 -23.01 -17.93
CA ARG A 67 1.76 -22.67 -17.82
C ARG A 67 0.89 -23.48 -18.77
N MET A 68 1.37 -23.70 -20.00
CA MET A 68 0.73 -24.58 -20.98
C MET A 68 0.54 -25.99 -20.41
N THR A 69 1.57 -26.54 -19.78
CA THR A 69 1.52 -27.88 -19.17
C THR A 69 0.56 -27.92 -17.98
N GLU A 70 0.62 -26.91 -17.10
CA GLU A 70 -0.27 -26.79 -15.94
C GLU A 70 -1.75 -26.70 -16.35
N MET A 71 -2.06 -25.86 -17.34
CA MET A 71 -3.40 -25.65 -17.86
C MET A 71 -3.85 -26.72 -18.86
N LYS A 72 -2.98 -27.68 -19.21
CA LYS A 72 -3.22 -28.73 -20.22
C LYS A 72 -3.63 -28.18 -21.58
N MET A 73 -2.97 -27.10 -22.00
CA MET A 73 -3.22 -26.45 -23.28
C MET A 73 -2.40 -27.09 -24.41
N PRO A 74 -2.91 -27.11 -25.66
CA PRO A 74 -2.22 -27.74 -26.78
C PRO A 74 -1.01 -26.94 -27.30
N SER A 75 -0.90 -25.66 -26.96
CA SER A 75 0.23 -24.80 -27.34
C SER A 75 0.34 -23.58 -26.41
N VAL A 76 1.49 -22.93 -26.40
CA VAL A 76 1.76 -21.64 -25.72
C VAL A 76 0.80 -20.56 -26.24
N LYS A 77 0.56 -20.52 -27.56
CA LYS A 77 -0.43 -19.61 -28.15
C LYS A 77 -1.85 -19.89 -27.65
N ALA A 78 -2.26 -21.15 -27.58
CA ALA A 78 -3.56 -21.52 -27.05
C ALA A 78 -3.70 -21.15 -25.56
N THR A 79 -2.61 -21.27 -24.78
CA THR A 79 -2.55 -20.79 -23.39
C THR A 79 -2.86 -19.30 -23.32
N TRP A 80 -2.21 -18.48 -24.15
CA TRP A 80 -2.50 -17.05 -24.22
C TRP A 80 -3.96 -16.76 -24.56
N ASP A 81 -4.51 -17.42 -25.59
CA ASP A 81 -5.90 -17.21 -25.99
C ASP A 81 -6.87 -17.53 -24.84
N LYS A 82 -6.58 -18.57 -24.05
CA LYS A 82 -7.34 -18.90 -22.84
C LYS A 82 -7.20 -17.83 -21.75
N LEU A 83 -5.98 -17.38 -21.47
CA LEU A 83 -5.72 -16.34 -20.46
C LEU A 83 -6.45 -15.03 -20.82
N MET A 84 -6.46 -14.64 -22.10
CA MET A 84 -7.17 -13.46 -22.57
C MET A 84 -8.69 -13.62 -22.51
N ALA A 85 -9.22 -14.82 -22.78
CA ALA A 85 -10.64 -15.11 -22.65
C ALA A 85 -11.12 -15.07 -21.18
N ASP A 86 -10.27 -15.48 -20.23
CA ASP A 86 -10.59 -15.48 -18.80
C ASP A 86 -10.37 -14.11 -18.13
N LEU A 87 -9.46 -13.30 -18.66
CA LEU A 87 -9.04 -12.02 -18.08
C LEU A 87 -10.23 -11.11 -17.70
N PRO A 88 -11.28 -10.92 -18.53
CA PRO A 88 -12.44 -10.10 -18.15
C PRO A 88 -13.09 -10.56 -16.83
N LYS A 89 -13.29 -11.86 -16.66
CA LYS A 89 -13.90 -12.43 -15.45
C LYS A 89 -13.00 -12.20 -14.22
N GLY A 90 -11.70 -12.41 -14.37
CA GLY A 90 -10.72 -12.14 -13.30
C GLY A 90 -10.70 -10.67 -12.87
N LEU A 91 -10.77 -9.76 -13.84
CA LEU A 91 -10.85 -8.32 -13.60
C LEU A 91 -12.17 -7.93 -12.91
N ASP A 92 -13.29 -8.54 -13.26
CA ASP A 92 -14.59 -8.29 -12.61
C ASP A 92 -14.58 -8.72 -11.13
N ILE A 93 -13.94 -9.86 -10.83
CA ILE A 93 -13.75 -10.33 -9.45
C ILE A 93 -12.83 -9.39 -8.68
N ALA A 94 -11.70 -8.97 -9.26
CA ALA A 94 -10.81 -8.01 -8.61
C ALA A 94 -11.54 -6.69 -8.30
N LYS A 95 -12.36 -6.20 -9.23
CA LYS A 95 -13.18 -5.01 -9.03
C LYS A 95 -14.18 -5.18 -7.87
N SER A 96 -14.89 -6.31 -7.79
CA SER A 96 -15.86 -6.55 -6.70
C SER A 96 -15.21 -6.64 -5.32
N LEU A 97 -13.92 -7.00 -5.27
CA LEU A 97 -13.10 -7.04 -4.07
C LEU A 97 -12.38 -5.70 -3.77
N GLY A 98 -12.52 -4.68 -4.62
CA GLY A 98 -11.82 -3.41 -4.48
C GLY A 98 -10.31 -3.50 -4.69
N LEU A 99 -9.84 -4.51 -5.42
CA LEU A 99 -8.42 -4.70 -5.75
C LEU A 99 -8.02 -3.92 -6.99
N ALA A 100 -6.90 -3.20 -6.91
CA ALA A 100 -6.16 -2.80 -8.10
C ALA A 100 -5.45 -4.00 -8.73
N VAL A 101 -5.27 -3.97 -10.05
CA VAL A 101 -4.60 -5.06 -10.79
C VAL A 101 -3.46 -4.49 -11.61
N VAL A 102 -2.27 -5.06 -11.49
CA VAL A 102 -1.19 -4.84 -12.46
C VAL A 102 -1.18 -6.02 -13.41
N LEU A 103 -1.33 -5.77 -14.70
CA LEU A 103 -1.19 -6.79 -15.74
C LEU A 103 0.25 -6.74 -16.23
N ASP A 104 0.98 -7.82 -16.01
CA ASP A 104 2.38 -7.96 -16.42
C ASP A 104 2.47 -8.88 -17.64
N LEU A 105 3.01 -8.35 -18.74
CA LEU A 105 3.39 -9.18 -19.89
C LEU A 105 4.73 -9.87 -19.57
N HIS A 106 4.61 -11.02 -18.91
CA HIS A 106 5.75 -11.74 -18.37
C HIS A 106 6.53 -12.51 -19.46
N GLN A 107 5.82 -13.10 -20.42
CA GLN A 107 6.41 -13.81 -21.56
C GLN A 107 5.56 -13.66 -22.84
N LEU A 108 6.19 -13.82 -24.01
CA LEU A 108 5.48 -13.79 -25.29
C LEU A 108 4.83 -15.15 -25.64
N PRO A 109 3.64 -15.14 -26.27
CA PRO A 109 2.94 -16.36 -26.65
C PRO A 109 3.45 -16.95 -27.97
N ILE A 110 4.69 -17.47 -27.95
CA ILE A 110 5.36 -18.05 -29.12
C ILE A 110 5.58 -19.55 -28.92
N ASP A 111 4.94 -20.38 -29.75
CA ASP A 111 5.04 -21.87 -29.66
C ASP A 111 6.44 -22.41 -29.99
N ASN A 112 7.19 -21.71 -30.86
CA ASN A 112 8.55 -22.08 -31.26
C ASN A 112 9.42 -20.82 -31.29
N PRO A 113 9.87 -20.33 -30.12
CA PRO A 113 10.67 -19.11 -30.06
C PRO A 113 11.95 -19.30 -30.87
N LYS A 114 12.28 -18.28 -31.68
CA LYS A 114 13.48 -18.29 -32.51
C LYS A 114 14.73 -18.38 -31.64
N LYS A 115 15.62 -19.31 -31.97
CA LYS A 115 16.96 -19.40 -31.40
C LYS A 115 17.93 -18.64 -32.30
N TYR A 116 18.48 -17.54 -31.79
CA TYR A 116 19.38 -16.65 -32.52
C TYR A 116 20.83 -17.09 -32.45
N SER A 117 21.23 -17.70 -31.32
CA SER A 117 22.59 -18.17 -31.07
C SER A 117 22.59 -19.39 -30.14
N SER A 118 23.66 -20.19 -30.18
CA SER A 118 23.96 -21.19 -29.15
C SER A 118 24.58 -20.59 -27.89
N ASP A 119 25.20 -19.40 -28.00
CA ASP A 119 25.66 -18.62 -26.86
C ASP A 119 24.46 -17.87 -26.25
N GLY A 120 24.17 -18.13 -24.98
CA GLY A 120 23.01 -17.54 -24.29
C GLY A 120 23.04 -16.02 -24.21
N ARG A 121 24.22 -15.40 -24.08
CA ARG A 121 24.34 -13.94 -24.03
C ARG A 121 24.05 -13.33 -25.40
N GLN A 122 24.66 -13.89 -26.44
CA GLN A 122 24.38 -13.45 -27.80
C GLN A 122 22.94 -13.73 -28.21
N ASN A 123 22.35 -14.84 -27.75
CA ASN A 123 20.96 -15.14 -28.00
C ASN A 123 20.04 -14.08 -27.39
N SER A 124 20.31 -13.65 -26.15
CA SER A 124 19.60 -12.56 -25.48
C SER A 124 19.79 -11.22 -26.20
N HIS A 125 21.01 -10.89 -26.61
CA HIS A 125 21.29 -9.65 -27.36
C HIS A 125 20.53 -9.58 -28.69
N LEU A 126 20.58 -10.66 -29.49
CA LEU A 126 19.92 -10.72 -30.80
C LEU A 126 18.39 -10.73 -30.71
N TRP A 127 17.83 -11.22 -29.59
CA TRP A 127 16.39 -11.16 -29.33
C TRP A 127 15.87 -9.71 -29.34
N TRP A 128 16.62 -8.77 -28.75
CA TRP A 128 16.31 -7.33 -28.72
C TRP A 128 16.51 -6.62 -30.05
N GLN A 129 17.09 -7.29 -31.06
CA GLN A 129 17.26 -6.73 -32.41
C GLN A 129 16.18 -7.21 -33.39
N ASP A 130 15.40 -8.22 -33.02
CA ASP A 130 14.38 -8.78 -33.89
C ASP A 130 13.04 -8.07 -33.69
N GLU A 131 12.70 -7.16 -34.62
CA GLU A 131 11.46 -6.39 -34.59
C GLU A 131 10.19 -7.29 -34.65
N THR A 132 10.31 -8.59 -34.98
CA THR A 132 9.17 -9.51 -34.83
C THR A 132 8.79 -9.75 -33.37
N ASN A 133 9.74 -9.70 -32.43
CA ASN A 133 9.47 -9.76 -31.00
C ASN A 133 8.74 -8.49 -30.53
N LEU A 134 9.20 -7.31 -30.97
CA LEU A 134 8.49 -6.05 -30.71
C LEU A 134 7.05 -6.12 -31.25
N LYS A 135 6.87 -6.60 -32.48
CA LYS A 135 5.54 -6.73 -33.07
C LYS A 135 4.64 -7.62 -32.20
N ALA A 136 5.16 -8.76 -31.74
CA ALA A 136 4.42 -9.65 -30.84
C ALA A 136 4.06 -8.99 -29.51
N MET A 137 4.96 -8.21 -28.89
CA MET A 137 4.66 -7.42 -27.69
C MET A 137 3.54 -6.41 -27.95
N ILE A 138 3.61 -5.66 -29.05
CA ILE A 138 2.58 -4.69 -29.45
C ILE A 138 1.23 -5.38 -29.66
N ASP A 139 1.20 -6.52 -30.34
CA ASP A 139 -0.05 -7.26 -30.60
C ASP A 139 -0.68 -7.74 -29.27
N CYS A 140 0.14 -8.24 -28.33
CA CYS A 140 -0.32 -8.62 -26.99
C CYS A 140 -0.93 -7.42 -26.25
N TRP A 141 -0.22 -6.30 -26.23
CA TRP A 141 -0.67 -5.08 -25.55
C TRP A 141 -1.92 -4.47 -26.17
N LYS A 142 -2.09 -4.54 -27.50
CA LYS A 142 -3.33 -4.13 -28.15
C LYS A 142 -4.52 -4.95 -27.69
N GLN A 143 -4.35 -6.26 -27.54
CA GLN A 143 -5.41 -7.15 -27.05
C GLN A 143 -5.76 -6.85 -25.59
N ILE A 144 -4.75 -6.72 -24.71
CA ILE A 144 -4.96 -6.37 -23.30
C ILE A 144 -5.65 -5.00 -23.18
N ALA A 145 -5.16 -3.98 -23.88
CA ALA A 145 -5.75 -2.64 -23.86
C ALA A 145 -7.21 -2.65 -24.34
N GLN A 146 -7.53 -3.44 -25.37
CA GLN A 146 -8.90 -3.57 -25.88
C GLN A 146 -9.85 -4.25 -24.89
N ILE A 147 -9.35 -5.17 -24.04
CA ILE A 147 -10.12 -5.76 -22.93
C ILE A 147 -10.34 -4.74 -21.80
N CYS A 148 -9.40 -3.81 -21.60
CA CYS A 148 -9.37 -2.92 -20.45
C CYS A 148 -10.00 -1.54 -20.68
N LYS A 149 -9.99 -1.00 -21.90
CA LYS A 149 -10.26 0.42 -22.20
C LYS A 149 -11.55 1.02 -21.59
N ASP A 150 -12.60 0.21 -21.48
CA ASP A 150 -13.92 0.65 -20.98
C ASP A 150 -14.09 0.42 -19.47
N ARG A 151 -13.08 -0.16 -18.80
CA ARG A 151 -13.07 -0.41 -17.35
C ARG A 151 -12.64 0.85 -16.60
N ASP A 152 -13.33 1.12 -15.50
CA ASP A 152 -13.11 2.24 -14.57
C ASP A 152 -12.32 1.85 -13.32
N GLN A 153 -12.04 0.56 -13.14
CA GLN A 153 -11.21 0.04 -12.05
C GLN A 153 -9.73 0.40 -12.25
N VAL A 154 -8.95 0.34 -11.18
CA VAL A 154 -7.51 0.62 -11.27
C VAL A 154 -6.78 -0.58 -11.88
N ILE A 155 -6.37 -0.44 -13.13
CA ILE A 155 -5.55 -1.41 -13.87
C ILE A 155 -4.25 -0.74 -14.31
N TRP A 156 -3.11 -1.35 -14.01
CA TRP A 156 -1.80 -0.91 -14.51
C TRP A 156 -1.30 -1.88 -15.58
N PHE A 157 -0.60 -1.35 -16.58
CA PHE A 157 0.06 -2.13 -17.62
C PHE A 157 1.57 -2.14 -17.40
N ASP A 158 2.10 -3.24 -16.87
CA ASP A 158 3.53 -3.45 -16.67
C ASP A 158 4.13 -4.07 -17.93
N LEU A 159 4.81 -3.24 -18.73
CA LEU A 159 5.00 -3.51 -20.16
C LEU A 159 5.79 -4.77 -20.48
N TRP A 160 6.78 -5.09 -19.66
CA TRP A 160 7.65 -6.25 -19.84
C TRP A 160 8.43 -6.54 -18.57
N ASN A 161 8.34 -7.78 -18.11
CA ASN A 161 9.11 -8.26 -16.98
C ASN A 161 10.61 -8.37 -17.31
N GLU A 162 11.42 -7.75 -16.46
CA GLU A 162 12.88 -7.89 -16.38
C GLU A 162 13.60 -7.77 -17.74
N PRO A 163 13.54 -6.61 -18.44
CA PRO A 163 14.26 -6.41 -19.69
C PRO A 163 15.75 -6.66 -19.49
N LEU A 164 16.31 -7.70 -20.10
CA LEU A 164 17.67 -8.16 -19.82
C LEU A 164 18.44 -8.50 -21.10
N ASP A 165 19.61 -7.89 -21.23
CA ASP A 165 20.63 -8.24 -22.22
C ASP A 165 21.91 -8.65 -21.49
N TRP A 166 22.17 -9.95 -21.52
CA TRP A 166 23.31 -10.56 -20.81
C TRP A 166 24.68 -10.12 -21.35
N THR A 167 24.74 -9.44 -22.50
CA THR A 167 26.00 -8.86 -23.01
C THR A 167 26.36 -7.54 -22.33
N VAL A 168 25.38 -6.86 -21.71
CA VAL A 168 25.54 -5.51 -21.13
C VAL A 168 25.05 -5.35 -19.69
N VAL A 169 24.49 -6.40 -19.07
CA VAL A 169 23.92 -6.39 -17.69
C VAL A 169 24.83 -5.78 -16.61
N HIS A 170 26.16 -5.88 -16.76
CA HIS A 170 27.15 -5.33 -15.82
C HIS A 170 27.89 -4.08 -16.36
N SER A 171 27.34 -3.42 -17.38
CA SER A 171 27.93 -2.22 -18.00
C SER A 171 27.13 -0.95 -17.66
N GLN A 172 27.41 0.18 -18.33
CA GLN A 172 26.61 1.41 -18.20
C GLN A 172 26.47 2.06 -19.60
N PRO A 173 25.24 2.25 -20.13
CA PRO A 173 23.96 1.82 -19.57
C PRO A 173 23.84 0.29 -19.54
N SER A 174 23.10 -0.25 -18.56
CA SER A 174 23.03 -1.71 -18.35
C SER A 174 21.77 -2.38 -18.90
N TYR A 175 20.79 -1.61 -19.39
CA TYR A 175 19.57 -2.11 -20.02
C TYR A 175 19.76 -2.46 -21.51
N PRO A 176 18.90 -3.31 -22.11
CA PRO A 176 18.95 -3.59 -23.55
C PRO A 176 18.80 -2.30 -24.38
N ALA A 177 19.73 -2.05 -25.31
CA ALA A 177 19.79 -0.76 -26.02
C ALA A 177 18.49 -0.38 -26.76
N ASN A 178 17.78 -1.36 -27.31
CA ASN A 178 16.52 -1.14 -28.03
C ASN A 178 15.30 -1.03 -27.09
N TRP A 179 15.41 -1.43 -25.82
CA TRP A 179 14.27 -1.50 -24.91
C TRP A 179 13.57 -0.13 -24.73
N PRO A 180 14.25 0.99 -24.44
CA PRO A 180 13.55 2.27 -24.29
C PRO A 180 12.79 2.70 -25.56
N ILE A 181 13.33 2.37 -26.74
CA ILE A 181 12.70 2.67 -28.04
C ILE A 181 11.45 1.80 -28.22
N TRP A 182 11.56 0.51 -27.90
CA TRP A 182 10.47 -0.46 -27.97
C TRP A 182 9.34 -0.11 -26.98
N ALA A 183 9.68 0.16 -25.73
CA ALA A 183 8.73 0.61 -24.71
C ALA A 183 7.97 1.87 -25.14
N GLN A 184 8.66 2.88 -25.70
CA GLN A 184 8.00 4.08 -26.22
C GLN A 184 7.03 3.77 -27.37
N LYS A 185 7.40 2.87 -28.30
CA LYS A 185 6.51 2.41 -29.37
C LYS A 185 5.29 1.70 -28.80
N ILE A 186 5.46 0.82 -27.83
CA ILE A 186 4.37 0.08 -27.16
C ILE A 186 3.41 1.06 -26.47
N ILE A 187 3.91 2.03 -25.69
CA ILE A 187 3.10 3.09 -25.07
C ILE A 187 2.24 3.79 -26.11
N ASN A 188 2.84 4.21 -27.23
CA ASN A 188 2.11 4.90 -28.30
C ASN A 188 1.00 4.04 -28.90
N GLU A 189 1.22 2.74 -29.08
CA GLU A 189 0.20 1.82 -29.60
C GLU A 189 -0.92 1.54 -28.59
N ILE A 190 -0.60 1.37 -27.30
CA ILE A 190 -1.60 1.25 -26.22
C ILE A 190 -2.48 2.49 -26.20
N ARG A 191 -1.88 3.68 -26.26
CA ARG A 191 -2.58 4.96 -26.18
C ARG A 191 -3.49 5.27 -27.38
N LYS A 192 -3.41 4.50 -28.47
CA LYS A 192 -4.43 4.53 -29.55
C LYS A 192 -5.74 3.83 -29.16
N ILE A 193 -5.73 3.02 -28.10
CA ILE A 193 -6.85 2.17 -27.66
C ILE A 193 -7.33 2.59 -26.27
N ASP A 194 -6.39 2.82 -25.34
CA ASP A 194 -6.65 3.06 -23.93
C ASP A 194 -5.87 4.28 -23.43
N THR A 195 -6.59 5.32 -23.03
CA THR A 195 -6.03 6.59 -22.55
C THR A 195 -6.11 6.77 -21.04
N ARG A 196 -6.68 5.79 -20.32
CA ARG A 196 -7.02 5.88 -18.89
C ARG A 196 -6.01 5.14 -18.02
N HIS A 197 -5.67 3.92 -18.39
CA HIS A 197 -4.97 3.01 -17.47
C HIS A 197 -3.47 3.33 -17.35
N PRO A 198 -2.91 3.45 -16.14
CA PRO A 198 -1.48 3.69 -15.93
C PRO A 198 -0.58 2.65 -16.60
N ILE A 199 0.59 3.09 -17.05
CA ILE A 199 1.60 2.22 -17.63
C ILE A 199 2.83 2.23 -16.73
N ALA A 200 3.31 1.05 -16.35
CA ALA A 200 4.52 0.81 -15.61
C ALA A 200 5.65 0.33 -16.55
N ILE A 201 6.86 0.82 -16.28
CA ILE A 201 8.07 0.54 -17.06
C ILE A 201 9.14 0.01 -16.13
N GLU A 202 9.59 -1.21 -16.36
CA GLU A 202 10.84 -1.72 -15.80
C GLU A 202 12.02 -1.22 -16.66
N PRO A 203 12.99 -0.47 -16.10
CA PRO A 203 14.12 0.04 -16.89
C PRO A 203 15.02 -1.06 -17.46
N GLY A 204 15.14 -2.19 -16.76
CA GLY A 204 16.21 -3.16 -16.98
C GLY A 204 17.58 -2.62 -16.56
N PRO A 205 18.61 -3.46 -16.39
CA PRO A 205 18.61 -4.89 -16.69
C PRO A 205 17.95 -5.70 -15.59
N GLY A 206 16.99 -6.51 -15.98
CA GLY A 206 16.30 -7.41 -15.06
C GLY A 206 15.81 -6.71 -13.79
N MET A 207 16.00 -7.39 -12.65
CA MET A 207 15.60 -6.92 -11.33
C MET A 207 16.36 -5.69 -10.79
N LEU A 208 17.36 -5.12 -11.46
CA LEU A 208 18.39 -4.36 -10.75
C LEU A 208 18.16 -2.83 -10.70
N CYS A 209 18.28 -2.24 -9.50
CA CYS A 209 18.16 -0.78 -9.28
C CYS A 209 19.14 0.05 -10.11
N TRP A 210 20.33 -0.46 -10.43
CA TRP A 210 21.31 0.26 -11.24
C TRP A 210 20.84 0.59 -12.67
N GLY A 211 19.77 -0.05 -13.11
CA GLY A 211 19.16 0.12 -14.43
C GLY A 211 18.59 1.51 -14.67
N PHE A 212 18.24 2.19 -13.57
CA PHE A 212 17.78 3.56 -13.58
C PHE A 212 18.87 4.56 -13.97
N LYS A 213 20.16 4.19 -13.87
CA LYS A 213 21.26 5.06 -14.33
C LYS A 213 21.25 5.12 -15.85
N GLY A 214 20.99 6.32 -16.37
CA GLY A 214 21.01 6.59 -17.81
C GLY A 214 19.75 6.16 -18.57
N PHE A 215 18.80 5.45 -17.93
CA PHE A 215 17.53 5.12 -18.58
C PHE A 215 16.77 6.41 -18.95
N PRO A 216 16.29 6.56 -20.19
CA PRO A 216 15.62 7.78 -20.60
C PRO A 216 14.21 7.86 -20.01
N LEU A 217 13.78 9.08 -19.66
CA LEU A 217 12.39 9.33 -19.30
C LEU A 217 11.51 9.14 -20.54
N LEU A 218 10.72 8.08 -20.55
CA LEU A 218 9.71 7.82 -21.58
C LEU A 218 8.51 8.75 -21.39
N LYS A 219 7.75 8.95 -22.47
CA LYS A 219 6.64 9.91 -22.54
C LYS A 219 5.32 9.19 -22.71
N ASP A 220 4.34 9.62 -21.94
CA ASP A 220 2.94 9.28 -22.11
C ASP A 220 2.14 10.59 -22.14
N PRO A 221 1.35 10.84 -23.19
CA PRO A 221 0.62 12.10 -23.36
C PRO A 221 -0.55 12.27 -22.38
N TYR A 222 -1.00 11.22 -21.70
CA TYR A 222 -2.19 11.26 -20.84
C TYR A 222 -1.85 11.34 -19.35
N GLN A 223 -0.78 10.69 -18.91
CA GLN A 223 -0.40 10.65 -17.49
C GLN A 223 1.08 10.32 -17.30
N LYS A 224 1.60 10.54 -16.09
CA LYS A 224 2.97 10.14 -15.77
C LYS A 224 3.09 8.62 -15.74
N LEU A 225 4.17 8.11 -16.33
CA LEU A 225 4.53 6.70 -16.24
C LEU A 225 4.98 6.34 -14.82
N ILE A 226 4.67 5.10 -14.44
CA ILE A 226 5.18 4.46 -13.23
C ILE A 226 6.47 3.74 -13.62
N TYR A 227 7.49 3.77 -12.76
CA TYR A 227 8.72 3.01 -13.00
C TYR A 227 8.83 1.91 -11.97
N SER A 228 9.13 0.70 -12.44
CA SER A 228 9.17 -0.52 -11.64
C SER A 228 10.60 -0.96 -11.37
N VAL A 229 10.82 -1.55 -10.19
CA VAL A 229 12.06 -2.23 -9.82
C VAL A 229 11.72 -3.53 -9.10
N HIS A 230 12.57 -4.56 -9.21
CA HIS A 230 12.48 -5.72 -8.36
C HIS A 230 13.58 -5.66 -7.29
N VAL A 231 13.35 -6.22 -6.12
CA VAL A 231 14.27 -6.10 -4.99
C VAL A 231 14.59 -7.48 -4.46
N TYR A 232 15.72 -8.01 -4.95
CA TYR A 232 16.23 -9.32 -4.58
C TYR A 232 17.68 -9.28 -4.07
N GLN A 233 18.34 -8.13 -4.05
CA GLN A 233 19.70 -8.02 -3.53
C GLN A 233 19.71 -8.14 -2.00
N PRO A 234 20.59 -8.97 -1.42
CA PRO A 234 21.56 -9.85 -2.08
C PRO A 234 20.88 -11.07 -2.71
N VAL A 235 21.17 -11.36 -3.98
CA VAL A 235 20.59 -12.51 -4.71
C VAL A 235 21.01 -13.82 -4.05
N GLU A 236 22.26 -13.89 -3.55
CA GLU A 236 22.76 -15.04 -2.79
C GLU A 236 21.87 -15.38 -1.58
N TYR A 237 21.26 -14.35 -0.96
CA TYR A 237 20.35 -14.50 0.17
C TYR A 237 18.92 -14.85 -0.25
N THR A 238 18.36 -14.08 -1.19
CA THR A 238 16.93 -14.18 -1.55
C THR A 238 16.60 -15.39 -2.43
N HIS A 239 17.62 -16.03 -2.99
CA HIS A 239 17.51 -17.21 -3.86
C HIS A 239 18.10 -18.48 -3.22
N GLN A 240 18.22 -18.52 -1.89
CA GLN A 240 18.57 -19.75 -1.16
C GLN A 240 17.50 -20.84 -1.36
N GLY A 241 17.91 -21.97 -1.93
CA GLY A 241 17.04 -23.07 -2.34
C GLY A 241 16.47 -22.93 -3.76
N VAL A 242 16.88 -21.91 -4.53
CA VAL A 242 16.59 -21.77 -5.97
C VAL A 242 17.86 -22.02 -6.77
N GLN A 243 18.81 -21.10 -6.69
CA GLN A 243 20.10 -21.15 -7.39
C GLN A 243 21.29 -21.22 -6.42
N HIS A 244 21.08 -20.88 -5.14
CA HIS A 244 22.10 -20.93 -4.09
C HIS A 244 21.70 -21.94 -3.01
N GLN A 245 22.55 -22.90 -2.68
CA GLN A 245 22.22 -23.96 -1.72
C GLN A 245 22.78 -23.70 -0.32
N ASN A 246 23.61 -22.67 -0.16
CA ASN A 246 24.22 -22.31 1.12
C ASN A 246 23.19 -21.71 2.07
N ILE A 247 23.36 -21.97 3.36
CA ILE A 247 22.55 -21.35 4.43
C ILE A 247 23.23 -20.07 4.86
N LEU A 248 22.61 -18.93 4.52
CA LEU A 248 23.07 -17.58 4.80
C LEU A 248 21.98 -16.84 5.59
N ALA A 249 22.41 -16.01 6.54
CA ALA A 249 21.51 -15.21 7.36
C ALA A 249 21.46 -13.75 6.91
N TRP A 250 20.34 -13.10 7.21
CA TRP A 250 20.22 -11.64 7.17
C TRP A 250 20.18 -11.03 8.58
N PRO A 251 20.87 -9.90 8.83
CA PRO A 251 21.92 -9.30 8.00
C PRO A 251 23.15 -10.23 7.90
N GLY A 252 24.01 -10.00 6.91
CA GLY A 252 25.09 -10.95 6.60
C GLY A 252 26.16 -10.41 5.66
N VAL A 253 27.09 -11.27 5.25
CA VAL A 253 28.14 -10.94 4.27
C VAL A 253 27.84 -11.68 2.96
N PHE A 254 27.80 -10.94 1.86
CA PHE A 254 27.41 -11.46 0.54
C PHE A 254 28.34 -10.94 -0.57
N GLY A 255 28.34 -11.60 -1.73
CA GLY A 255 29.15 -11.23 -2.89
C GLY A 255 28.54 -10.17 -3.81
N ASP A 256 27.24 -9.90 -3.71
CA ASP A 256 26.52 -8.92 -4.53
C ASP A 256 27.14 -7.50 -4.45
N SER A 257 27.05 -6.75 -5.56
CA SER A 257 27.41 -5.32 -5.66
C SER A 257 28.80 -4.93 -5.13
N GLY A 258 29.81 -5.78 -5.32
CA GLY A 258 31.18 -5.55 -4.84
C GLY A 258 31.47 -6.14 -3.46
N GLY A 259 30.48 -6.82 -2.88
CA GLY A 259 30.57 -7.63 -1.69
C GLY A 259 30.64 -6.86 -0.38
N GLY A 260 30.71 -7.62 0.72
CA GLY A 260 30.88 -7.08 2.08
C GLY A 260 29.64 -7.26 2.95
N GLY A 261 29.55 -6.46 4.02
CA GLY A 261 28.43 -6.52 4.96
C GLY A 261 27.17 -5.89 4.37
N TRP A 262 26.08 -6.65 4.37
CA TRP A 262 24.76 -6.20 3.99
C TRP A 262 23.84 -6.14 5.20
N ASP A 263 23.18 -4.99 5.30
CA ASP A 263 22.15 -4.65 6.26
C ASP A 263 21.18 -3.67 5.60
N LYS A 264 20.22 -3.15 6.37
CA LYS A 264 19.27 -2.12 5.90
C LYS A 264 19.95 -0.88 5.30
N LYS A 265 21.12 -0.49 5.79
CA LYS A 265 21.86 0.67 5.28
C LYS A 265 22.45 0.36 3.91
N HIS A 266 22.96 -0.84 3.70
CA HIS A 266 23.42 -1.29 2.39
C HIS A 266 22.26 -1.35 1.38
N LEU A 267 21.09 -1.85 1.77
CA LEU A 267 19.90 -1.82 0.88
C LEU A 267 19.58 -0.40 0.37
N LEU A 268 19.66 0.62 1.24
CA LEU A 268 19.46 2.00 0.82
C LEU A 268 20.51 2.50 -0.19
N GLN A 269 21.75 1.98 -0.12
CA GLN A 269 22.80 2.29 -1.09
C GLN A 269 22.52 1.60 -2.44
N GLU A 270 22.09 0.35 -2.41
CA GLU A 270 21.68 -0.40 -3.60
C GLU A 270 20.52 0.30 -4.33
N TYR A 271 19.55 0.84 -3.59
CA TYR A 271 18.38 1.52 -4.16
C TYR A 271 18.65 2.96 -4.62
N ALA A 272 19.84 3.51 -4.32
CA ALA A 272 20.17 4.91 -4.61
C ALA A 272 19.86 5.35 -6.05
N PRO A 273 20.14 4.55 -7.10
CA PRO A 273 19.86 4.97 -8.47
C PRO A 273 18.37 5.18 -8.76
N ALA A 274 17.50 4.31 -8.24
CA ALA A 274 16.05 4.46 -8.38
C ALA A 274 15.52 5.65 -7.57
N ILE A 275 16.06 5.88 -6.37
CA ILE A 275 15.73 7.05 -5.53
C ILE A 275 16.13 8.36 -6.24
N GLU A 276 17.32 8.41 -6.82
CA GLU A 276 17.80 9.56 -7.58
C GLU A 276 16.94 9.82 -8.82
N TYR A 277 16.56 8.76 -9.54
CA TYR A 277 15.67 8.85 -10.69
C TYR A 277 14.28 9.37 -10.31
N GLN A 278 13.69 8.83 -9.23
CA GLN A 278 12.43 9.31 -8.66
C GLN A 278 12.47 10.81 -8.38
N LYS A 279 13.52 11.28 -7.68
CA LYS A 279 13.69 12.70 -7.33
C LYS A 279 13.89 13.58 -8.55
N LYS A 280 14.74 13.13 -9.49
CA LYS A 280 15.09 13.88 -10.70
C LYS A 280 13.89 14.08 -11.62
N HIS A 281 13.04 13.07 -11.76
CA HIS A 281 11.95 13.06 -12.74
C HIS A 281 10.56 13.25 -12.12
N GLY A 282 10.43 13.20 -10.78
CA GLY A 282 9.15 13.32 -10.09
C GLY A 282 8.16 12.25 -10.53
N VAL A 283 8.66 11.03 -10.76
CA VAL A 283 7.90 9.84 -11.17
C VAL A 283 7.57 8.97 -9.96
N ARG A 284 6.55 8.14 -10.09
CA ARG A 284 6.22 7.11 -9.11
C ARG A 284 7.15 5.91 -9.28
N ILE A 285 7.66 5.38 -8.17
CA ILE A 285 8.38 4.09 -8.16
C ILE A 285 7.48 3.04 -7.51
N TRP A 286 7.48 1.86 -8.11
CA TRP A 286 6.79 0.67 -7.62
C TRP A 286 7.80 -0.49 -7.57
N VAL A 287 7.73 -1.28 -6.53
CA VAL A 287 8.51 -2.51 -6.38
C VAL A 287 7.66 -3.67 -6.92
N GLY A 288 7.88 -4.03 -8.20
CA GLY A 288 7.12 -5.06 -8.89
C GLY A 288 7.24 -6.43 -8.24
N GLU A 289 8.41 -6.71 -7.68
CA GLU A 289 8.69 -7.94 -6.95
C GLU A 289 9.72 -7.72 -5.84
N PHE A 290 9.52 -8.37 -4.71
CA PHE A 290 10.55 -8.60 -3.70
C PHE A 290 10.13 -9.78 -2.83
N SER A 291 11.10 -10.55 -2.32
CA SER A 291 10.86 -11.57 -1.31
C SER A 291 12.14 -12.16 -0.74
N ALA A 292 11.98 -13.13 0.16
CA ALA A 292 13.06 -13.96 0.68
C ALA A 292 12.54 -15.38 0.96
N PRO A 293 13.36 -16.43 0.88
CA PRO A 293 12.93 -17.79 1.15
C PRO A 293 12.36 -17.89 2.55
N ARG A 294 11.32 -18.71 2.72
CA ARG A 294 10.60 -18.82 4.02
C ARG A 294 11.42 -19.41 5.14
N TRP A 295 12.34 -20.28 4.76
CA TRP A 295 13.27 -20.98 5.62
C TRP A 295 14.60 -20.25 5.84
N ALA A 296 14.85 -19.13 5.14
CA ALA A 296 16.12 -18.43 5.25
C ALA A 296 16.23 -17.72 6.62
N PRO A 297 17.33 -17.92 7.37
CA PRO A 297 17.52 -17.26 8.66
C PRO A 297 17.48 -15.72 8.54
N GLY A 298 16.61 -15.05 9.28
CA GLY A 298 16.47 -13.59 9.26
C GLY A 298 15.59 -13.05 8.13
N ALA A 299 14.83 -13.89 7.43
CA ALA A 299 14.01 -13.45 6.29
C ALA A 299 12.89 -12.48 6.68
N GLU A 300 12.34 -12.60 7.88
CA GLU A 300 11.39 -11.65 8.45
C GLU A 300 12.02 -10.27 8.71
N GLU A 301 13.31 -10.22 9.06
CA GLU A 301 14.05 -8.97 9.23
C GLU A 301 14.36 -8.33 7.88
N TYR A 302 14.82 -9.11 6.90
CA TYR A 302 15.03 -8.63 5.52
C TYR A 302 13.76 -8.00 4.95
N LEU A 303 12.62 -8.70 5.05
CA LEU A 303 11.36 -8.19 4.56
C LEU A 303 10.92 -6.92 5.30
N ARG A 304 11.08 -6.87 6.62
CA ARG A 304 10.80 -5.66 7.40
C ARG A 304 11.66 -4.49 6.92
N ASP A 305 12.96 -4.71 6.74
CA ASP A 305 13.91 -3.69 6.30
C ASP A 305 13.54 -3.13 4.92
N CYS A 306 13.27 -4.01 3.96
CA CYS A 306 12.80 -3.65 2.62
C CYS A 306 11.52 -2.82 2.69
N ILE A 307 10.47 -3.30 3.36
CA ILE A 307 9.18 -2.62 3.34
C ILE A 307 9.24 -1.29 4.11
N GLU A 308 9.97 -1.21 5.23
CA GLU A 308 10.21 0.07 5.92
C GLU A 308 10.94 1.10 5.03
N ILE A 309 11.85 0.66 4.17
CA ILE A 309 12.46 1.54 3.17
C ILE A 309 11.41 1.97 2.13
N PHE A 310 10.66 1.03 1.55
CA PHE A 310 9.66 1.33 0.52
C PHE A 310 8.60 2.31 1.01
N GLU A 311 8.04 2.09 2.21
CA GLU A 311 7.04 3.00 2.79
C GLU A 311 7.64 4.38 3.08
N LYS A 312 8.89 4.46 3.58
CA LYS A 312 9.57 5.74 3.80
C LYS A 312 9.82 6.51 2.50
N LEU A 313 10.10 5.81 1.40
CA LEU A 313 10.34 6.40 0.08
C LEU A 313 9.06 6.71 -0.69
N GLY A 314 7.90 6.29 -0.19
CA GLY A 314 6.67 6.39 -0.95
C GLY A 314 6.68 5.49 -2.19
N TRP A 315 7.21 4.26 -2.09
CA TRP A 315 7.15 3.23 -3.15
C TRP A 315 6.07 2.18 -2.88
N ASP A 316 5.25 1.89 -3.88
CA ASP A 316 4.29 0.78 -3.82
C ASP A 316 5.05 -0.55 -3.93
N TRP A 317 4.42 -1.67 -3.59
CA TRP A 317 5.12 -2.95 -3.64
C TRP A 317 4.22 -4.17 -3.78
N ASN A 318 4.72 -5.19 -4.48
CA ASN A 318 4.16 -6.52 -4.53
C ASN A 318 5.17 -7.57 -4.02
N TYR A 319 4.77 -8.30 -2.98
CA TYR A 319 5.52 -9.44 -2.49
C TYR A 319 5.41 -10.59 -3.51
N HIS A 320 6.54 -11.11 -3.95
CA HIS A 320 6.60 -12.26 -4.86
C HIS A 320 6.80 -13.55 -4.05
N ALA A 321 5.85 -14.48 -3.94
CA ALA A 321 4.55 -14.48 -4.58
C ALA A 321 3.51 -15.23 -3.76
N LEU A 322 2.23 -14.99 -4.06
CA LEU A 322 1.11 -15.72 -3.48
C LEU A 322 0.79 -16.93 -4.36
N LYS A 323 1.05 -18.13 -3.84
CA LYS A 323 0.76 -19.43 -4.46
C LYS A 323 1.42 -19.72 -5.83
N GLU A 324 2.43 -18.97 -6.22
CA GLU A 324 3.22 -19.24 -7.41
C GLU A 324 4.46 -20.10 -7.03
N ALA A 325 5.45 -19.54 -6.35
CA ALA A 325 6.67 -20.24 -5.97
C ALA A 325 6.65 -20.75 -4.53
N ARG A 326 6.97 -22.04 -4.34
CA ARG A 326 7.04 -22.68 -3.01
C ARG A 326 8.03 -22.01 -2.05
N VAL A 327 9.14 -21.52 -2.59
CA VAL A 327 10.24 -20.89 -1.85
C VAL A 327 9.78 -19.62 -1.15
N TRP A 328 8.93 -18.85 -1.82
CA TRP A 328 8.46 -17.55 -1.35
C TRP A 328 7.00 -17.55 -0.87
N ASN A 329 6.24 -18.63 -1.06
CA ASN A 329 4.80 -18.72 -0.70
C ASN A 329 4.54 -18.69 0.81
N LEU A 330 4.23 -17.51 1.37
CA LEU A 330 4.05 -17.27 2.82
C LEU A 330 3.00 -18.16 3.51
N ASP A 331 2.13 -18.82 2.76
CA ASP A 331 1.10 -19.73 3.28
C ASP A 331 1.61 -21.15 3.55
N ALA A 332 2.82 -21.49 3.10
CA ALA A 332 3.44 -22.77 3.37
C ALA A 332 4.23 -22.77 4.69
N GLY A 333 4.49 -23.96 5.23
CA GLY A 333 5.31 -24.14 6.45
C GLY A 333 6.80 -23.97 6.17
N ASP A 334 7.54 -23.43 7.14
CA ASP A 334 8.94 -22.97 6.97
C ASP A 334 9.99 -24.09 6.96
N GLU A 335 9.59 -25.35 7.21
CA GLU A 335 10.50 -26.49 7.18
C GLU A 335 10.82 -26.94 5.74
N VAL A 336 12.08 -27.31 5.52
CA VAL A 336 12.58 -27.81 4.22
C VAL A 336 13.54 -28.97 4.43
N ASP A 337 13.74 -29.80 3.40
CA ASP A 337 14.75 -30.86 3.42
C ASP A 337 16.16 -30.26 3.48
N LEU A 338 17.04 -30.87 4.28
CA LEU A 338 18.41 -30.45 4.50
C LEU A 338 19.36 -31.58 4.13
N TYR A 339 20.41 -31.20 3.40
CA TYR A 339 21.39 -32.11 2.84
C TYR A 339 22.78 -31.82 3.39
N ASP A 340 23.66 -32.82 3.43
CA ASP A 340 25.08 -32.61 3.69
C ASP A 340 25.81 -32.02 2.47
N ALA A 341 27.10 -31.75 2.63
CA ALA A 341 27.94 -31.21 1.56
C ALA A 341 28.03 -32.11 0.32
N ASN A 342 27.76 -33.41 0.46
CA ASN A 342 27.78 -34.42 -0.61
C ASN A 342 26.41 -34.61 -1.26
N GLY A 343 25.38 -33.86 -0.85
CA GLY A 343 24.03 -33.98 -1.36
C GLY A 343 23.25 -35.17 -0.79
N LYS A 344 23.67 -35.73 0.34
CA LYS A 344 22.90 -36.77 1.05
C LYS A 344 21.85 -36.11 1.94
N TYR A 345 20.59 -36.53 1.80
CA TYR A 345 19.50 -36.12 2.68
C TYR A 345 19.83 -36.48 4.14
N LEU A 346 19.60 -35.53 5.05
CA LEU A 346 19.80 -35.72 6.48
C LEU A 346 18.49 -35.64 7.27
N ARG A 347 17.76 -34.54 7.15
CA ARG A 347 16.51 -34.30 7.89
C ARG A 347 15.65 -33.23 7.21
N THR A 348 14.40 -33.11 7.64
CA THR A 348 13.54 -31.97 7.34
C THR A 348 13.50 -31.03 8.55
N GLY A 349 13.54 -29.72 8.34
CA GLY A 349 13.41 -28.74 9.43
C GLY A 349 13.90 -27.35 9.04
N ILE A 350 14.14 -26.51 10.05
CA ILE A 350 14.76 -25.20 9.87
C ILE A 350 16.28 -25.34 9.97
N ALA A 351 16.97 -24.59 9.11
CA ALA A 351 18.41 -24.55 9.00
C ALA A 351 19.02 -23.62 10.07
N GLU A 352 20.13 -24.04 10.68
CA GLU A 352 20.98 -23.15 11.47
C GLU A 352 22.15 -22.66 10.61
N VAL A 353 22.52 -21.39 10.81
CA VAL A 353 23.69 -20.79 10.15
C VAL A 353 24.94 -21.58 10.56
N ASN A 354 25.86 -21.77 9.62
CA ASN A 354 27.12 -22.53 9.83
C ASN A 354 26.94 -24.02 10.17
N SER A 355 25.76 -24.61 9.96
CA SER A 355 25.51 -26.04 10.21
C SER A 355 26.21 -27.00 9.24
N GLY A 356 26.85 -26.49 8.18
CA GLY A 356 27.42 -27.29 7.10
C GLY A 356 26.38 -27.97 6.19
N LEU A 357 25.10 -27.66 6.40
CA LEU A 357 23.97 -28.17 5.63
C LEU A 357 23.73 -27.34 4.37
N LYS A 358 22.95 -27.90 3.44
CA LYS A 358 22.54 -27.28 2.19
C LYS A 358 21.05 -27.43 1.93
N TYR A 359 20.46 -26.41 1.30
CA TYR A 359 19.10 -26.47 0.75
C TYR A 359 19.07 -27.24 -0.57
N PRO A 360 17.94 -27.90 -0.92
CA PRO A 360 17.76 -28.54 -2.21
C PRO A 360 17.66 -27.50 -3.34
N THR A 361 18.03 -27.90 -4.54
CA THR A 361 17.76 -27.11 -5.76
C THR A 361 16.25 -27.07 -6.02
N TYR A 362 15.69 -25.87 -6.21
CA TYR A 362 14.25 -25.60 -6.36
C TYR A 362 13.35 -26.06 -5.21
N GLY A 363 13.87 -26.09 -3.97
CA GLY A 363 13.04 -26.30 -2.79
C GLY A 363 12.22 -27.59 -2.84
N THR A 364 12.82 -28.70 -3.31
CA THR A 364 12.13 -29.99 -3.44
C THR A 364 11.42 -30.31 -2.12
N PRO A 365 10.10 -30.61 -2.14
CA PRO A 365 9.35 -30.78 -0.91
C PRO A 365 9.95 -31.96 -0.14
N GLY A 366 9.92 -31.87 1.18
CA GLY A 366 9.93 -33.06 2.01
C GLY A 366 8.96 -34.08 1.41
N LYS A 367 9.34 -35.36 1.39
CA LYS A 367 8.52 -36.47 0.82
C LYS A 367 7.08 -36.52 1.36
N LYS A 368 6.76 -35.74 2.40
CA LYS A 368 5.41 -35.42 2.84
C LYS A 368 5.18 -33.91 2.72
N PRO A 369 4.08 -33.44 2.10
CA PRO A 369 3.70 -32.04 2.20
C PRO A 369 3.56 -31.68 3.68
N ALA A 370 4.30 -30.67 4.13
CA ALA A 370 4.06 -30.07 5.43
C ALA A 370 2.60 -29.62 5.45
N LEU A 371 1.83 -30.08 6.43
CA LEU A 371 0.46 -29.63 6.59
C LEU A 371 0.51 -28.11 6.76
N PRO A 372 -0.37 -27.36 6.08
CA PRO A 372 -0.45 -25.92 6.30
C PRO A 372 -0.63 -25.70 7.80
N PRO A 373 0.15 -24.78 8.39
CA PRO A 373 0.05 -24.54 9.82
C PRO A 373 -1.39 -24.12 10.13
N LYS A 374 -1.99 -24.74 11.16
CA LYS A 374 -3.37 -24.44 11.58
C LYS A 374 -3.57 -22.97 11.96
N GLU A 375 -2.46 -22.29 12.25
CA GLU A 375 -2.40 -20.86 12.51
C GLU A 375 -1.38 -20.20 11.59
N MET A 376 -1.52 -18.89 11.44
CA MET A 376 -0.57 -18.05 10.71
C MET A 376 0.85 -18.16 11.32
N THR A 377 1.88 -18.35 10.48
CA THR A 377 3.29 -18.39 10.92
C THR A 377 3.69 -17.08 11.62
N ALA A 378 4.75 -17.10 12.44
CA ALA A 378 5.25 -15.88 13.08
C ALA A 378 5.58 -14.79 12.05
N ARG A 379 6.16 -15.18 10.91
CA ARG A 379 6.44 -14.31 9.76
C ARG A 379 5.17 -13.70 9.16
N ALA A 380 4.15 -14.51 8.91
CA ALA A 380 2.88 -14.05 8.38
C ALA A 380 2.13 -13.13 9.38
N LYS A 381 2.26 -13.39 10.69
CA LYS A 381 1.76 -12.51 11.76
C LYS A 381 2.41 -11.12 11.70
N VAL A 382 3.74 -11.06 11.57
CA VAL A 382 4.48 -9.78 11.46
C VAL A 382 4.07 -8.99 10.21
N ILE A 383 3.96 -9.65 9.05
CA ILE A 383 3.58 -9.00 7.80
C ILE A 383 2.13 -8.49 7.87
N LYS A 384 1.20 -9.29 8.39
CA LYS A 384 -0.19 -8.88 8.59
C LYS A 384 -0.29 -7.70 9.55
N GLU A 385 0.45 -7.71 10.64
CA GLU A 385 0.52 -6.59 11.57
C GLU A 385 1.14 -5.33 10.95
N TYR A 386 2.18 -5.49 10.15
CA TYR A 386 2.83 -4.39 9.42
C TYR A 386 1.87 -3.75 8.40
N LEU A 387 1.16 -4.57 7.62
CA LEU A 387 0.15 -4.13 6.65
C LEU A 387 -1.04 -3.44 7.34
N GLN A 388 -1.47 -3.95 8.49
CA GLN A 388 -2.46 -3.29 9.33
C GLN A 388 -1.95 -1.96 9.89
N ARG A 389 -0.67 -1.89 10.27
CA ARG A 389 -0.01 -0.67 10.78
C ARG A 389 0.24 0.39 9.72
N ASN A 390 0.36 0.06 8.43
CA ASN A 390 0.59 1.05 7.35
C ASN A 390 -0.69 1.59 6.68
N LYS A 391 -1.83 1.31 7.31
CA LYS A 391 -3.12 1.98 7.09
C LYS A 391 -3.20 3.34 7.83
N THR A 392 -2.06 3.93 8.20
CA THR A 392 -1.89 4.87 9.33
C THR A 392 -2.00 6.36 9.05
N ILE A 393 -2.00 6.76 7.78
CA ILE A 393 -2.13 8.18 7.42
C ILE A 393 -3.61 8.46 7.17
N VAL A 394 -4.21 9.30 8.02
CA VAL A 394 -5.59 9.74 7.88
C VAL A 394 -5.59 10.99 7.01
N LYS A 395 -6.19 10.92 5.81
CA LYS A 395 -6.18 12.03 4.85
C LYS A 395 -7.46 12.87 4.92
N LYS A 396 -8.59 12.22 5.14
CA LYS A 396 -9.91 12.85 5.27
C LYS A 396 -10.64 12.34 6.51
N ILE A 397 -11.15 13.28 7.29
CA ILE A 397 -11.89 13.03 8.53
C ILE A 397 -13.31 13.54 8.35
N LEU A 398 -14.29 12.64 8.49
CA LEU A 398 -15.70 12.99 8.56
C LEU A 398 -16.21 12.84 9.98
N VAL A 399 -16.77 13.92 10.54
CA VAL A 399 -17.51 13.87 11.80
C VAL A 399 -18.99 13.99 11.46
N ILE A 400 -19.76 12.93 11.75
CA ILE A 400 -21.22 12.96 11.69
C ILE A 400 -21.71 13.11 13.13
N GLY A 401 -22.19 14.29 13.50
CA GLY A 401 -22.67 14.47 14.86
C GLY A 401 -23.67 15.58 15.07
N ASN A 402 -23.90 15.89 16.34
CA ASN A 402 -24.93 16.82 16.75
C ASN A 402 -24.36 18.13 17.31
N SER A 403 -25.07 18.82 18.21
CA SER A 403 -24.67 20.13 18.73
C SER A 403 -23.38 20.05 19.52
N ILE A 404 -23.04 18.88 20.06
CA ILE A 404 -21.77 18.62 20.74
C ILE A 404 -20.60 18.70 19.75
N SER A 405 -20.80 18.26 18.49
CA SER A 405 -19.78 18.31 17.44
C SER A 405 -19.66 19.67 16.78
N GLN A 406 -20.78 20.31 16.45
CA GLN A 406 -20.81 21.65 15.89
C GLN A 406 -22.22 22.23 16.03
N HIS A 407 -22.37 23.51 16.34
CA HIS A 407 -23.64 24.23 16.21
C HIS A 407 -23.38 25.70 15.85
N GLY A 408 -24.12 26.21 14.85
CA GLY A 408 -24.00 27.61 14.44
C GLY A 408 -24.50 28.61 15.50
N PRO A 409 -24.22 29.90 15.35
CA PRO A 409 -24.63 30.91 16.33
C PRO A 409 -26.15 30.98 16.48
N ASN A 410 -26.62 31.15 17.71
CA ASN A 410 -28.02 31.35 18.06
C ASN A 410 -28.13 32.32 19.25
N GLY A 411 -28.47 33.58 18.96
CA GLY A 411 -28.58 34.65 19.96
C GLY A 411 -29.60 34.37 21.06
N ASN A 412 -30.67 33.63 20.77
CA ASN A 412 -31.70 33.27 21.75
C ASN A 412 -31.17 32.31 22.83
N LEU A 413 -30.08 31.59 22.54
CA LEU A 413 -29.41 30.69 23.47
C LEU A 413 -28.20 31.34 24.16
N GLY A 414 -27.84 32.57 23.79
CA GLY A 414 -26.58 33.19 24.20
C GLY A 414 -25.35 32.49 23.59
N TRP A 415 -25.52 31.79 22.47
CA TRP A 415 -24.46 31.03 21.81
C TRP A 415 -24.02 31.75 20.52
N ASN A 416 -22.73 32.08 20.42
CA ASN A 416 -22.19 32.83 19.27
C ASN A 416 -21.14 32.02 18.46
N GLY A 417 -20.83 30.79 18.85
CA GLY A 417 -19.84 29.95 18.20
C GLY A 417 -20.36 29.22 16.95
N ASN A 418 -19.44 28.63 16.19
CA ASN A 418 -19.74 27.73 15.06
C ASN A 418 -18.91 26.44 15.13
N TYR A 419 -18.88 25.86 16.33
CA TYR A 419 -18.09 24.72 16.75
C TYR A 419 -18.87 23.98 17.85
N GLY A 420 -18.29 23.00 18.55
CA GLY A 420 -19.01 22.23 19.57
C GLY A 420 -19.69 23.15 20.59
N MET A 421 -21.02 23.02 20.73
CA MET A 421 -21.81 23.92 21.57
C MET A 421 -21.33 23.88 23.02
N ALA A 422 -21.24 25.08 23.61
CA ALA A 422 -20.75 25.34 24.95
C ALA A 422 -19.23 25.18 25.17
N ALA A 423 -18.41 24.84 24.17
CA ALA A 423 -16.97 25.08 24.26
C ALA A 423 -16.67 26.59 24.34
N SER A 424 -15.54 27.00 24.95
CA SER A 424 -15.17 28.43 25.04
C SER A 424 -14.54 28.97 23.75
N SER A 425 -13.95 28.09 22.94
CA SER A 425 -13.39 28.39 21.63
C SER A 425 -13.44 27.14 20.74
N GLN A 426 -13.13 27.30 19.45
CA GLN A 426 -13.09 26.19 18.51
C GLN A 426 -12.04 25.14 18.90
N GLU A 427 -10.86 25.59 19.32
CA GLU A 427 -9.73 24.74 19.73
C GLU A 427 -10.03 23.93 21.00
N LYS A 428 -11.05 24.34 21.75
CA LYS A 428 -11.50 23.71 22.99
C LYS A 428 -12.59 22.68 22.78
N ASP A 429 -13.22 22.60 21.60
CA ASP A 429 -14.17 21.51 21.34
C ASP A 429 -13.45 20.17 21.10
N TYR A 430 -14.18 19.07 21.28
CA TYR A 430 -13.55 17.74 21.21
C TYR A 430 -13.07 17.38 19.79
N VAL A 431 -13.76 17.87 18.75
CA VAL A 431 -13.45 17.56 17.35
C VAL A 431 -12.10 18.16 16.97
N HIS A 432 -11.91 19.45 17.27
CA HIS A 432 -10.68 20.17 16.96
C HIS A 432 -9.52 19.74 17.86
N GLN A 433 -9.79 19.38 19.12
CA GLN A 433 -8.76 18.76 19.97
C GLN A 433 -8.26 17.43 19.41
N VAL A 434 -9.15 16.54 18.95
CA VAL A 434 -8.75 15.28 18.32
C VAL A 434 -8.06 15.54 16.99
N TYR A 435 -8.59 16.44 16.16
CA TYR A 435 -7.97 16.85 14.90
C TYR A 435 -6.54 17.36 15.09
N ALA A 436 -6.30 18.21 16.11
CA ALA A 436 -4.97 18.71 16.43
C ALA A 436 -4.02 17.59 16.84
N LYS A 437 -4.49 16.61 17.65
CA LYS A 437 -3.70 15.44 18.02
C LYS A 437 -3.37 14.56 16.80
N ILE A 438 -4.30 14.39 15.86
CA ILE A 438 -4.04 13.70 14.59
C ILE A 438 -2.96 14.45 13.80
N CYS A 439 -3.12 15.75 13.59
CA CYS A 439 -2.11 16.57 12.90
C CYS A 439 -0.72 16.46 13.55
N GLN A 440 -0.66 16.37 14.89
CA GLN A 440 0.61 16.24 15.63
C GLN A 440 1.34 14.93 15.36
N VAL A 441 0.62 13.81 15.20
CA VAL A 441 1.23 12.49 14.98
C VAL A 441 1.49 12.18 13.50
N GLN A 442 0.94 12.98 12.59
CA GLN A 442 1.26 12.95 11.14
C GLN A 442 1.64 14.36 10.65
N PRO A 443 2.75 14.96 11.15
CA PRO A 443 3.13 16.35 10.85
C PRO A 443 3.39 16.60 9.35
N GLN A 444 3.67 15.55 8.59
CA GLN A 444 3.85 15.58 7.13
C GLN A 444 2.53 15.65 6.35
N PHE A 445 1.39 15.45 7.01
CA PHE A 445 0.08 15.40 6.35
C PHE A 445 -1.02 15.99 7.23
N LYS A 446 -1.61 17.12 6.79
CA LYS A 446 -2.76 17.73 7.46
C LYS A 446 -4.06 17.15 6.87
N PRO A 447 -4.90 16.44 7.65
CA PRO A 447 -6.15 15.91 7.14
C PRO A 447 -7.14 17.01 6.73
N GLU A 448 -7.95 16.77 5.71
CA GLU A 448 -9.19 17.52 5.53
C GLU A 448 -10.17 17.11 6.64
N LEU A 449 -10.81 18.09 7.26
CA LEU A 449 -11.82 17.86 8.30
C LEU A 449 -13.17 18.38 7.80
N ARG A 450 -14.17 17.51 7.82
CA ARG A 450 -15.56 17.88 7.57
C ARG A 450 -16.43 17.48 8.75
N ILE A 451 -17.17 18.45 9.28
CA ILE A 451 -18.16 18.22 10.33
C ILE A 451 -19.54 18.38 9.70
N THR A 452 -20.41 17.42 9.94
CA THR A 452 -21.75 17.39 9.38
C THR A 452 -22.77 16.84 10.38
N ARG A 453 -24.04 16.94 10.02
CA ARG A 453 -25.18 16.47 10.80
C ARG A 453 -26.04 15.55 9.93
N PRO A 454 -26.75 14.58 10.52
CA PRO A 454 -27.78 13.85 9.80
C PRO A 454 -28.89 14.80 9.34
N ALA A 455 -29.65 14.41 8.32
CA ALA A 455 -30.78 15.18 7.83
C ALA A 455 -31.87 15.34 8.90
N ASP A 456 -32.10 14.30 9.69
CA ASP A 456 -32.98 14.30 10.85
C ASP A 456 -32.49 13.27 11.89
N GLU A 457 -31.71 13.72 12.88
CA GLU A 457 -31.24 12.87 13.98
C GLU A 457 -32.41 12.29 14.81
N SER A 458 -33.54 12.99 14.90
CA SER A 458 -34.68 12.56 15.72
C SER A 458 -35.27 11.24 15.27
N LYS A 459 -35.08 10.92 13.99
CA LYS A 459 -35.49 9.68 13.32
C LYS A 459 -34.31 8.85 12.82
N MET A 460 -33.08 9.27 13.12
CA MET A 460 -31.84 8.68 12.60
C MET A 460 -31.81 8.59 11.06
N ILE A 461 -32.33 9.63 10.39
CA ILE A 461 -32.39 9.74 8.93
C ILE A 461 -31.27 10.64 8.44
N GLY A 462 -30.60 10.19 7.39
CA GLY A 462 -29.57 10.96 6.72
C GLY A 462 -28.18 10.69 7.29
N GLY A 463 -27.36 10.10 6.43
CA GLY A 463 -25.91 9.97 6.52
C GLY A 463 -25.30 9.80 5.12
N GLU A 464 -26.15 9.45 4.15
CA GLU A 464 -25.86 9.23 2.74
C GLU A 464 -25.49 10.52 1.96
N ALA A 465 -25.92 11.69 2.43
CA ALA A 465 -25.67 12.99 1.76
C ALA A 465 -24.19 13.39 1.66
N TYR A 466 -23.29 12.58 2.23
CA TYR A 466 -21.87 12.85 2.34
C TYR A 466 -21.00 11.68 1.88
N LEU A 467 -21.60 10.69 1.20
CA LEU A 467 -20.87 9.55 0.63
C LEU A 467 -19.78 10.01 -0.36
N ASP A 468 -20.01 11.07 -1.12
CA ASP A 468 -19.03 11.59 -2.08
C ASP A 468 -17.76 12.17 -1.43
N TYR A 469 -17.71 12.26 -0.10
CA TYR A 469 -16.54 12.75 0.61
C TYR A 469 -15.38 11.73 0.67
N GLU A 470 -15.69 10.44 0.66
CA GLU A 470 -14.74 9.32 0.73
C GLU A 470 -13.72 9.45 1.89
N PRO A 471 -14.16 9.49 3.16
CA PRO A 471 -13.28 9.65 4.31
C PRO A 471 -12.37 8.42 4.56
N ASP A 472 -11.21 8.63 5.18
CA ASP A 472 -10.40 7.54 5.74
C ASP A 472 -10.79 7.23 7.20
N LEU A 473 -11.24 8.27 7.92
CA LEU A 473 -11.69 8.21 9.31
C LEU A 473 -13.07 8.84 9.45
N VAL A 474 -14.00 8.11 10.07
CA VAL A 474 -15.32 8.62 10.45
C VAL A 474 -15.46 8.61 11.97
N ILE A 475 -15.93 9.72 12.53
CA ILE A 475 -16.36 9.85 13.92
C ILE A 475 -17.87 10.08 13.92
N VAL A 476 -18.62 9.20 14.59
CA VAL A 476 -20.08 9.29 14.69
C VAL A 476 -20.46 9.60 16.13
N GLN A 477 -21.11 10.75 16.35
CA GLN A 477 -21.61 11.19 17.66
C GLN A 477 -23.09 11.51 17.49
N LEU A 478 -23.94 10.50 17.62
CA LEU A 478 -25.39 10.60 17.39
C LEU A 478 -26.15 9.84 18.48
N GLY A 479 -27.41 10.24 18.68
CA GLY A 479 -28.35 9.57 19.58
C GLY A 479 -28.91 10.48 20.66
N ASP A 480 -28.25 11.60 20.98
CA ASP A 480 -28.73 12.53 22.01
C ASP A 480 -30.04 13.23 21.61
N ASN A 481 -30.23 13.46 20.31
CA ASN A 481 -31.46 14.05 19.80
C ASN A 481 -32.44 13.03 19.22
N PHE A 482 -32.14 11.73 19.30
CA PHE A 482 -33.06 10.69 18.86
C PHE A 482 -34.34 10.72 19.72
N ARG A 483 -35.51 10.54 19.08
CA ARG A 483 -36.83 10.62 19.73
C ARG A 483 -37.69 9.37 19.55
N GLY A 484 -37.17 8.35 18.87
CA GLY A 484 -37.82 7.04 18.74
C GLY A 484 -37.59 6.12 19.94
N LYS A 485 -38.07 4.89 19.84
CA LYS A 485 -37.92 3.87 20.88
C LYS A 485 -36.50 3.31 20.90
N ALA A 486 -36.00 2.99 22.09
CA ALA A 486 -34.75 2.26 22.29
C ALA A 486 -34.91 0.78 21.89
N ASN A 487 -35.00 0.50 20.59
CA ASN A 487 -35.08 -0.85 20.05
C ASN A 487 -34.29 -1.02 18.74
N VAL A 488 -34.22 -2.26 18.27
CA VAL A 488 -33.46 -2.64 17.08
C VAL A 488 -34.00 -1.95 15.81
N GLU A 489 -35.31 -1.83 15.66
CA GLU A 489 -35.95 -1.34 14.44
C GLU A 489 -35.82 0.18 14.27
N GLU A 490 -36.03 0.93 15.35
CA GLU A 490 -36.10 2.39 15.29
C GLU A 490 -34.73 3.06 15.45
N LEU A 491 -33.77 2.41 16.13
CA LEU A 491 -32.43 2.97 16.35
C LEU A 491 -31.31 2.14 15.71
N GLN A 492 -31.20 0.86 16.07
CA GLN A 492 -30.02 0.07 15.69
C GLN A 492 -29.89 -0.09 14.17
N LYS A 493 -30.95 -0.55 13.49
CA LYS A 493 -30.93 -0.76 12.03
C LYS A 493 -30.67 0.54 11.24
N PRO A 494 -31.34 1.68 11.53
CA PRO A 494 -31.00 2.94 10.88
C PRO A 494 -29.55 3.39 11.12
N TYR A 495 -29.05 3.21 12.34
CA TYR A 495 -27.66 3.52 12.67
C TYR A 495 -26.70 2.63 11.88
N GLU A 496 -26.94 1.32 11.84
CA GLU A 496 -26.17 0.36 11.02
C GLU A 496 -26.22 0.73 9.54
N LYS A 497 -27.36 1.18 9.02
CA LYS A 497 -27.49 1.62 7.63
C LYS A 497 -26.53 2.77 7.32
N ILE A 498 -26.44 3.78 8.20
CA ILE A 498 -25.47 4.87 8.05
C ILE A 498 -24.04 4.32 7.98
N LEU A 499 -23.68 3.41 8.88
CA LEU A 499 -22.34 2.81 8.91
C LEU A 499 -22.03 1.99 7.65
N THR A 500 -23.00 1.19 7.19
CA THR A 500 -22.88 0.34 5.99
C THR A 500 -22.63 1.20 4.76
N SER A 501 -23.41 2.27 4.55
CA SER A 501 -23.24 3.14 3.38
C SER A 501 -21.85 3.78 3.34
N LEU A 502 -21.31 4.21 4.49
CA LEU A 502 -19.96 4.76 4.57
C LEU A 502 -18.89 3.73 4.19
N LYS A 503 -19.08 2.47 4.60
CA LYS A 503 -18.18 1.35 4.29
C LYS A 503 -18.19 0.95 2.83
N GLU A 504 -19.37 0.84 2.24
CA GLU A 504 -19.53 0.51 0.82
C GLU A 504 -18.86 1.55 -0.08
N LYS A 505 -18.85 2.81 0.35
CA LYS A 505 -18.31 3.91 -0.46
C LYS A 505 -16.80 4.07 -0.38
N SER A 506 -16.20 4.01 0.81
CA SER A 506 -14.76 4.28 1.00
C SER A 506 -14.07 3.39 2.04
N ASN A 507 -14.82 2.49 2.68
CA ASN A 507 -14.34 1.58 3.73
C ASN A 507 -13.47 2.26 4.83
N PRO A 508 -13.94 3.37 5.45
CA PRO A 508 -13.20 4.10 6.47
C PRO A 508 -13.02 3.30 7.76
N ALA A 509 -12.06 3.72 8.59
CA ALA A 509 -12.09 3.42 10.01
C ALA A 509 -13.21 4.22 10.68
N ILE A 510 -14.11 3.57 11.43
CA ILE A 510 -15.28 4.23 12.02
C ILE A 510 -15.24 4.13 13.54
N PHE A 511 -15.46 5.26 14.22
CA PHE A 511 -15.55 5.38 15.67
C PHE A 511 -16.92 5.91 16.06
N CYS A 512 -17.70 5.12 16.78
CA CYS A 512 -19.04 5.46 17.26
C CYS A 512 -18.97 5.82 18.75
N LEU A 513 -19.22 7.08 19.07
CA LEU A 513 -19.31 7.54 20.45
C LEU A 513 -20.64 7.10 21.06
N SER A 514 -20.63 6.78 22.34
CA SER A 514 -21.86 6.68 23.13
C SER A 514 -22.56 8.04 23.22
N THR A 515 -23.79 8.04 23.70
CA THR A 515 -24.54 9.27 23.94
C THR A 515 -23.95 10.06 25.12
N TRP A 516 -24.16 11.38 25.11
CA TRP A 516 -23.88 12.25 26.25
C TRP A 516 -25.00 12.17 27.29
N GLY A 517 -26.25 12.16 26.84
CA GLY A 517 -27.43 12.33 27.69
C GLY A 517 -28.38 11.16 27.80
N ASN A 518 -28.22 10.12 26.98
CA ASN A 518 -29.28 9.14 26.73
C ASN A 518 -28.75 7.69 26.79
N PRO A 519 -28.27 7.23 27.96
CA PRO A 519 -27.57 5.94 28.09
C PRO A 519 -28.41 4.72 27.71
N GLN A 520 -29.74 4.86 27.66
CA GLN A 520 -30.65 3.82 27.16
C GLN A 520 -30.41 3.42 25.69
N PHE A 521 -29.79 4.29 24.88
CA PHE A 521 -29.47 4.02 23.47
C PHE A 521 -28.09 3.37 23.28
N ASP A 522 -27.22 3.47 24.28
CA ASP A 522 -25.82 3.04 24.19
C ASP A 522 -25.64 1.53 23.90
N PRO A 523 -26.45 0.60 24.45
CA PRO A 523 -26.34 -0.81 24.09
C PRO A 523 -26.61 -1.08 22.61
N LEU A 524 -27.55 -0.35 22.01
CA LEU A 524 -27.92 -0.49 20.60
C LEU A 524 -26.86 0.11 19.67
N ILE A 525 -26.29 1.27 20.03
CA ILE A 525 -25.18 1.88 19.31
C ILE A 525 -23.94 0.98 19.38
N ARG A 526 -23.66 0.37 20.53
CA ARG A 526 -22.55 -0.58 20.72
C ARG A 526 -22.71 -1.82 19.85
N GLU A 527 -23.91 -2.40 19.82
CA GLU A 527 -24.17 -3.58 18.98
C GLU A 527 -24.14 -3.23 17.48
N ALA A 528 -24.68 -2.07 17.08
CA ALA A 528 -24.58 -1.57 15.71
C ALA A 528 -23.11 -1.39 15.28
N ALA A 529 -22.29 -0.76 16.12
CA ALA A 529 -20.86 -0.59 15.88
C ALA A 529 -20.16 -1.96 15.72
N LYS A 530 -20.45 -2.91 16.62
CA LYS A 530 -19.89 -4.27 16.58
C LYS A 530 -20.30 -5.03 15.30
N ASN A 531 -21.59 -5.01 14.93
CA ASN A 531 -22.11 -5.65 13.72
C ASN A 531 -21.43 -5.12 12.47
N GLN A 532 -21.12 -3.82 12.48
CA GLN A 532 -20.42 -3.15 11.41
C GLN A 532 -18.90 -3.11 11.62
N ARG A 533 -18.29 -3.86 12.55
CA ARG A 533 -16.83 -3.84 12.78
C ARG A 533 -16.26 -2.42 12.96
N ALA A 534 -17.05 -1.50 13.53
CA ALA A 534 -16.65 -0.16 13.94
C ALA A 534 -16.21 -0.18 15.41
N VAL A 535 -15.45 0.83 15.82
CA VAL A 535 -14.96 0.96 17.20
C VAL A 535 -15.98 1.74 18.02
N TYR A 536 -16.47 1.16 19.11
CA TYR A 536 -17.29 1.86 20.08
C TYR A 536 -16.41 2.65 21.08
N VAL A 537 -16.80 3.90 21.39
CA VAL A 537 -16.10 4.81 22.30
C VAL A 537 -17.06 5.21 23.42
N ASP A 538 -16.82 4.73 24.63
CA ASP A 538 -17.68 5.02 25.78
C ASP A 538 -17.36 6.41 26.36
N ILE A 539 -18.34 7.31 26.29
CA ILE A 539 -18.35 8.64 26.92
C ILE A 539 -19.52 8.81 27.90
N SER A 540 -20.32 7.78 28.12
CA SER A 540 -21.62 7.84 28.82
C SER A 540 -21.49 8.33 30.26
N SER A 541 -20.40 7.95 30.94
CA SER A 541 -20.12 8.35 32.31
C SER A 541 -19.66 9.82 32.46
N LEU A 542 -19.26 10.48 31.36
CA LEU A 542 -18.68 11.83 31.42
C LEU A 542 -19.72 12.89 31.77
N SER A 543 -20.96 12.76 31.29
CA SER A 543 -22.03 13.72 31.55
C SER A 543 -22.54 13.68 32.99
N GLY A 544 -22.34 12.57 33.70
CA GLY A 544 -22.70 12.41 35.11
C GLY A 544 -21.82 13.24 36.06
N LYS A 545 -20.67 13.75 35.59
CA LYS A 545 -19.75 14.59 36.37
C LYS A 545 -20.13 16.06 36.18
N PRO A 546 -20.61 16.78 37.21
CA PRO A 546 -21.04 18.17 37.07
C PRO A 546 -19.96 19.09 36.49
N ALA A 547 -18.69 18.86 36.83
CA ALA A 547 -17.54 19.61 36.33
C ALA A 547 -17.36 19.52 34.80
N ASN A 548 -17.85 18.46 34.16
CA ASN A 548 -17.76 18.31 32.71
C ASN A 548 -18.85 19.09 31.96
N ARG A 549 -19.88 19.62 32.65
CA ARG A 549 -20.97 20.38 32.02
C ARG A 549 -20.64 21.87 32.03
N ALA A 550 -21.05 22.58 30.99
CA ALA A 550 -20.82 24.02 30.87
C ALA A 550 -21.43 24.85 32.03
N ALA A 551 -22.46 24.32 32.70
CA ALA A 551 -23.01 24.90 33.93
C ALA A 551 -21.94 25.19 35.01
N ALA A 552 -20.92 24.33 35.13
CA ALA A 552 -19.86 24.50 36.12
C ALA A 552 -18.99 25.73 35.83
N GLU A 553 -18.95 26.18 34.59
CA GLU A 553 -18.10 27.28 34.12
C GLU A 553 -18.82 28.64 34.12
N LYS A 554 -20.15 28.64 34.35
CA LYS A 554 -20.98 29.85 34.51
C LYS A 554 -20.89 30.83 33.34
N ARG A 555 -20.66 30.33 32.13
CA ARG A 555 -20.55 31.16 30.89
C ARG A 555 -21.89 31.49 30.25
N PHE A 556 -22.93 30.68 30.50
CA PHE A 556 -24.22 30.80 29.84
C PHE A 556 -25.35 30.88 30.86
N THR A 557 -26.41 31.61 30.51
CA THR A 557 -27.65 31.67 31.30
C THR A 557 -28.68 30.63 30.83
N ASN A 558 -28.58 30.17 29.59
CA ASN A 558 -29.47 29.19 29.01
C ASN A 558 -29.20 27.77 29.57
N GLY A 559 -30.23 27.13 30.13
CA GLY A 559 -30.13 25.80 30.72
C GLY A 559 -29.74 24.70 29.72
N GLY A 560 -30.19 24.81 28.47
CA GLY A 560 -29.84 23.88 27.39
C GLY A 560 -28.36 23.96 27.03
N VAL A 561 -27.80 25.16 26.86
CA VAL A 561 -26.35 25.34 26.63
C VAL A 561 -25.55 24.87 27.84
N ASN A 562 -26.01 25.16 29.06
CA ASN A 562 -25.35 24.70 30.30
C ASN A 562 -25.34 23.17 30.49
N TRP A 563 -26.22 22.43 29.83
CA TRP A 563 -26.24 20.97 29.86
C TRP A 563 -25.18 20.31 28.96
N HIS A 564 -24.70 21.03 27.94
CA HIS A 564 -23.66 20.55 27.03
C HIS A 564 -22.31 20.39 27.76
N PRO A 565 -21.38 19.60 27.22
CA PRO A 565 -20.02 19.55 27.73
C PRO A 565 -19.37 20.94 27.68
N GLY A 566 -18.87 21.39 28.83
CA GLY A 566 -17.97 22.55 28.90
C GLY A 566 -16.57 22.19 28.38
N ASP A 567 -15.60 23.07 28.52
CA ASP A 567 -14.22 22.84 28.09
C ASP A 567 -13.65 21.53 28.68
N GLN A 568 -13.90 21.30 29.97
CA GLN A 568 -13.45 20.07 30.65
C GLN A 568 -14.15 18.82 30.11
N GLY A 569 -15.45 18.92 29.80
CA GLY A 569 -16.21 17.83 29.20
C GLY A 569 -15.75 17.53 27.77
N MET A 570 -15.53 18.57 26.96
CA MET A 570 -15.01 18.45 25.60
C MET A 570 -13.63 17.81 25.58
N GLN A 571 -12.74 18.20 26.49
CA GLN A 571 -11.44 17.56 26.65
C GLN A 571 -11.59 16.08 27.02
N ALA A 572 -12.46 15.74 27.98
CA ALA A 572 -12.66 14.35 28.38
C ALA A 572 -13.21 13.48 27.23
N ILE A 573 -14.11 14.01 26.41
CA ILE A 573 -14.59 13.33 25.18
C ILE A 573 -13.42 13.13 24.21
N ALA A 574 -12.62 14.17 23.97
CA ALA A 574 -11.47 14.11 23.07
C ALA A 574 -10.44 13.06 23.54
N GLU A 575 -10.20 12.95 24.84
CA GLU A 575 -9.28 11.97 25.43
C GLU A 575 -9.79 10.54 25.30
N SER A 576 -11.08 10.29 25.55
CA SER A 576 -11.71 8.97 25.34
C SER A 576 -11.60 8.54 23.88
N LEU A 577 -11.91 9.42 22.94
CA LEU A 577 -11.79 9.14 21.51
C LEU A 577 -10.32 8.93 21.09
N TRP A 578 -9.42 9.80 21.54
CA TRP A 578 -7.99 9.71 21.23
C TRP A 578 -7.35 8.41 21.74
N ALA A 579 -7.76 7.91 22.90
CA ALA A 579 -7.28 6.63 23.41
C ALA A 579 -7.57 5.48 22.43
N ARG A 580 -8.80 5.43 21.90
CA ARG A 580 -9.22 4.42 20.92
C ARG A 580 -8.56 4.61 19.56
N LEU A 581 -8.41 5.85 19.11
CA LEU A 581 -7.72 6.17 17.85
C LEU A 581 -6.26 5.70 17.89
N LYS A 582 -5.53 5.98 18.98
CA LYS A 582 -4.14 5.52 19.12
C LYS A 582 -4.00 4.00 19.10
N GLU A 583 -4.93 3.27 19.70
CA GLU A 583 -4.90 1.80 19.65
C GLU A 583 -5.09 1.27 18.22
N GLN A 584 -6.03 1.86 17.48
CA GLN A 584 -6.36 1.44 16.13
C GLN A 584 -5.27 1.80 15.12
N PHE A 585 -4.75 3.02 15.20
CA PHE A 585 -3.75 3.53 14.26
C PHE A 585 -2.31 3.34 14.77
N LYS A 586 -2.09 2.84 15.99
CA LYS A 586 -0.75 2.57 16.55
C LYS A 586 0.25 3.74 16.42
N TRP A 587 -0.23 4.99 16.43
CA TRP A 587 0.61 6.18 16.40
C TRP A 587 1.52 6.20 17.64
N GLN A 588 2.82 5.98 17.46
CA GLN A 588 3.78 6.02 18.56
C GLN A 588 3.97 7.46 19.06
N ARG A 589 4.31 7.62 20.34
CA ARG A 589 4.74 8.91 20.90
C ARG A 589 5.95 9.40 20.12
N VAL A 590 5.85 10.54 19.46
CA VAL A 590 7.02 11.38 19.22
C VAL A 590 7.43 11.89 20.60
N THR A 591 8.29 11.15 21.29
CA THR A 591 8.87 11.64 22.54
C THR A 591 9.78 12.80 22.21
N GLU A 592 9.42 13.97 22.74
CA GLU A 592 10.23 15.19 22.79
C GLU A 592 11.63 14.89 23.33
N LYS A 593 12.60 14.62 22.45
CA LYS A 593 14.03 14.74 22.70
C LYS A 593 14.76 15.03 21.39
N ALA A 594 14.59 16.25 20.88
CA ALA A 594 15.50 16.88 19.94
C ALA A 594 15.24 18.39 19.84
N VAL A 595 15.22 19.08 20.98
CA VAL A 595 15.54 20.51 21.04
C VAL A 595 16.40 20.70 22.29
N GLY A 596 17.72 20.75 22.10
CA GLY A 596 18.66 20.98 23.19
C GLY A 596 20.08 20.56 22.83
N SER A 597 20.91 21.57 22.57
CA SER A 597 22.36 21.63 22.27
C SER A 597 22.84 21.02 20.96
#